data_AF-A0A932SR40-F1
#
_entry.id   AF-A0A932SR40-F1
#
_cell.length_a   1.000
_cell.length_b   1.000
_cell.length_c   1.000
_cell.angle_alpha   90.00
_cell.angle_beta   90.00
_cell.angle_gamma   90.00
#
_symmetry.space_group_name_H-M   'P 1'
#
loop_
_entity.id
_entity.type
_entity.pdbx_description
1 polymer ?
#
loop_
_entity_poly.entity_id
_entity_poly.type
_entity_poly.pdbx_seq_one_letter_code
_entity_poly.pdbx_strand_id
1 'polypeptide(L)'
;MHDPMYHDGARRLQDRFDTRRLADRLVEVVTHGTFTDAERAFIESRPLFFLATADADGHPDCSYKGGRPGFVRVIDPRTLAFPSYDGNGMFKSLGNILVNPHVGMLFIDFERPRRLRVNGRATVCDDDPLLADFVGAQLIVRVEAHAIFPNCPRYVHTMQVLEPSPHAPCEGHTPPIPDWKRRPEFREVLPAGDPAATPPADQG
;
A
#
# COMPACT_ATOMS: atom_id res chain seq x y z
N MET A 1 -6.85 -2.25 29.47
CA MET A 1 -6.77 -1.66 28.11
C MET A 1 -5.74 -2.47 27.35
N HIS A 2 -6.16 -3.20 26.31
CA HIS A 2 -5.24 -4.00 25.49
C HIS A 2 -4.49 -3.02 24.58
N ASP A 3 -3.17 -2.91 24.75
CA ASP A 3 -2.32 -2.13 23.85
C ASP A 3 -2.26 -2.84 22.49
N PRO A 4 -2.85 -2.29 21.41
CA PRO A 4 -2.90 -2.97 20.12
C PRO A 4 -1.52 -3.11 19.46
N MET A 5 -0.47 -2.45 19.99
CA MET A 5 0.86 -2.50 19.39
C MET A 5 1.61 -3.81 19.67
N TYR A 6 1.42 -4.41 20.85
CA TYR A 6 2.19 -5.58 21.28
C TYR A 6 1.30 -6.67 21.90
N HIS A 7 1.22 -7.80 21.21
CA HIS A 7 0.62 -9.03 21.74
C HIS A 7 1.61 -9.83 22.62
N ASP A 8 1.12 -10.89 23.28
CA ASP A 8 1.89 -11.68 24.26
C ASP A 8 3.19 -12.25 23.73
N GLY A 9 3.19 -12.73 22.47
CA GLY A 9 4.42 -13.15 21.79
C GLY A 9 5.51 -12.07 21.74
N ALA A 10 5.16 -10.81 21.47
CA ALA A 10 6.10 -9.70 21.52
C ALA A 10 6.54 -9.41 22.97
N ARG A 11 5.60 -9.40 23.93
CA ARG A 11 5.90 -9.18 25.35
C ARG A 11 6.86 -10.22 25.91
N ARG A 12 6.69 -11.50 25.55
CA ARG A 12 7.60 -12.58 25.93
C ARG A 12 9.03 -12.33 25.46
N LEU A 13 9.22 -11.88 24.22
CA LEU A 13 10.55 -11.56 23.71
C LEU A 13 11.11 -10.30 24.36
N GLN A 14 10.27 -9.29 24.57
CA GLN A 14 10.68 -8.06 25.24
C GLN A 14 11.17 -8.33 26.67
N ASP A 15 10.46 -9.15 27.43
CA ASP A 15 10.85 -9.57 28.78
C ASP A 15 12.15 -10.39 28.74
N ARG A 16 12.28 -11.33 27.79
CA ARG A 16 13.51 -12.12 27.61
C ARG A 16 14.75 -11.26 27.36
N PHE A 17 14.60 -10.14 26.65
CA PHE A 17 15.71 -9.25 26.27
C PHE A 17 15.77 -7.96 27.09
N ASP A 18 15.02 -7.83 28.20
CA ASP A 18 14.90 -6.60 29.02
C ASP A 18 14.59 -5.32 28.20
N THR A 19 13.73 -5.44 27.19
CA THR A 19 13.36 -4.31 26.30
C THR A 19 11.94 -3.81 26.50
N ARG A 20 11.17 -4.37 27.45
CA ARG A 20 9.76 -3.99 27.65
C ARG A 20 9.57 -2.51 27.97
N ARG A 21 10.33 -1.99 28.94
CA ARG A 21 10.34 -0.55 29.30
C ARG A 21 10.70 0.37 28.13
N LEU A 22 11.60 -0.09 27.25
CA LEU A 22 11.97 0.65 26.04
C LEU A 22 10.83 0.62 25.02
N ALA A 23 10.22 -0.54 24.82
CA ALA A 23 9.08 -0.72 23.91
C ALA A 23 7.89 0.14 24.34
N ASP A 24 7.55 0.15 25.64
CA ASP A 24 6.47 0.97 26.18
C ASP A 24 6.76 2.47 25.96
N ARG A 25 7.99 2.92 26.23
CA ARG A 25 8.40 4.31 25.99
C ARG A 25 8.35 4.69 24.50
N LEU A 26 8.68 3.77 23.59
CA LEU A 26 8.55 4.02 22.16
C LEU A 26 7.08 4.24 21.78
N VAL A 27 6.17 3.41 22.27
CA VAL A 27 4.73 3.59 22.00
C VAL A 27 4.26 4.95 22.50
N GLU A 28 4.57 5.30 23.75
CA GLU A 28 4.20 6.57 24.37
C GLU A 28 4.69 7.81 23.58
N VAL A 29 5.90 7.75 23.01
CA VAL A 29 6.56 8.91 22.42
C VAL A 29 6.32 9.04 20.93
N VAL A 30 6.28 7.92 20.19
CA VAL A 30 6.30 7.96 18.72
C VAL A 30 5.02 7.48 18.06
N THR A 31 4.12 6.82 18.80
CA THR A 31 2.86 6.32 18.24
C THR A 31 1.74 7.30 18.48
N HIS A 32 0.95 7.56 17.45
CA HIS A 32 -0.23 8.41 17.53
C HIS A 32 -1.29 7.93 16.53
N GLY A 33 -2.50 8.48 16.65
CA GLY A 33 -3.65 8.02 15.86
C GLY A 33 -4.08 8.98 14.74
N THR A 34 -3.49 10.16 14.65
CA THR A 34 -3.87 11.19 13.66
C THR A 34 -2.66 11.69 12.90
N PHE A 35 -2.75 11.79 11.57
CA PHE A 35 -1.67 12.28 10.72
C PHE A 35 -1.32 13.73 11.04
N THR A 36 -0.03 13.99 11.20
CA THR A 36 0.52 15.35 11.16
C THR A 36 0.65 15.84 9.71
N ASP A 37 0.74 17.15 9.50
CA ASP A 37 0.96 17.72 8.16
C ASP A 37 2.26 17.22 7.52
N ALA A 38 3.29 16.99 8.34
CA ALA A 38 4.57 16.45 7.87
C ALA A 38 4.48 14.98 7.43
N GLU A 39 3.58 14.20 8.03
CA GLU A 39 3.33 12.80 7.62
C GLU A 39 2.43 12.71 6.42
N ARG A 40 1.41 13.58 6.34
CA ARG A 40 0.61 13.78 5.13
C ARG A 40 1.50 14.08 3.94
N ALA A 41 2.31 15.14 4.03
CA ALA A 41 3.23 15.53 2.96
C ALA A 41 4.23 14.39 2.63
N PHE A 42 4.69 13.67 3.65
CA PHE A 42 5.57 12.51 3.44
C PHE A 42 4.88 11.41 2.63
N ILE A 43 3.70 10.94 3.07
CA ILE A 43 2.91 9.89 2.42
C ILE A 43 2.59 10.29 0.97
N GLU A 44 2.05 11.49 0.78
CA GLU A 44 1.58 11.97 -0.52
C GLU A 44 2.74 12.16 -1.51
N SER A 45 3.95 12.42 -1.03
CA SER A 45 5.14 12.49 -1.89
C SER A 45 5.70 11.13 -2.33
N ARG A 46 5.26 10.00 -1.74
CA ARG A 46 5.84 8.69 -2.07
C ARG A 46 5.25 8.14 -3.38
N PRO A 47 6.09 7.64 -4.31
CA PRO A 47 5.62 6.95 -5.52
C PRO A 47 5.27 5.47 -5.27
N LEU A 48 5.50 4.97 -4.05
CA LEU A 48 5.24 3.58 -3.69
C LEU A 48 5.07 3.41 -2.18
N PHE A 49 4.43 2.30 -1.79
CA PHE A 49 4.45 1.77 -0.43
C PHE A 49 4.32 0.24 -0.44
N PHE A 50 4.58 -0.39 0.71
CA PHE A 50 4.31 -1.82 0.91
C PHE A 50 3.04 -1.99 1.75
N LEU A 51 2.17 -2.90 1.32
CA LEU A 51 0.93 -3.24 1.98
C LEU A 51 0.98 -4.68 2.48
N ALA A 52 0.88 -4.85 3.80
CA ALA A 52 0.68 -6.12 4.46
C ALA A 52 -0.82 -6.32 4.72
N THR A 53 -1.31 -7.47 4.32
CA THR A 53 -2.68 -7.97 4.56
C THR A 53 -2.59 -9.41 5.02
N ALA A 54 -3.64 -9.96 5.61
CA ALA A 54 -3.76 -11.39 5.84
C ALA A 54 -5.17 -11.86 5.50
N ASP A 55 -5.32 -13.13 5.12
CA ASP A 55 -6.64 -13.74 4.98
C ASP A 55 -7.31 -13.95 6.37
N ALA A 56 -8.47 -14.61 6.37
CA ALA A 56 -9.22 -14.90 7.60
C ALA A 56 -8.49 -15.89 8.53
N ASP A 57 -7.64 -16.75 7.99
CA ASP A 57 -6.85 -17.73 8.74
C ASP A 57 -5.52 -17.15 9.24
N GLY A 58 -5.19 -15.92 8.83
CA GLY A 58 -3.97 -15.22 9.22
C GLY A 58 -2.77 -15.50 8.31
N HIS A 59 -2.95 -16.09 7.13
CA HIS A 59 -1.87 -16.23 6.16
C HIS A 59 -1.52 -14.86 5.57
N PRO A 60 -0.25 -14.43 5.67
CA PRO A 60 0.13 -13.08 5.28
C PRO A 60 0.40 -12.96 3.77
N ASP A 61 0.04 -11.81 3.23
CA ASP A 61 0.47 -11.32 1.92
C ASP A 61 1.14 -9.95 2.08
N CYS A 62 2.22 -9.72 1.32
CA CYS A 62 2.89 -8.42 1.23
C CYS A 62 2.94 -7.99 -0.23
N SER A 63 2.35 -6.84 -0.53
CA SER A 63 2.26 -6.29 -1.88
C SER A 63 3.02 -4.98 -2.00
N TYR A 64 3.76 -4.83 -3.10
CA TYR A 64 4.21 -3.52 -3.57
C TYR A 64 3.01 -2.80 -4.21
N LYS A 65 2.78 -1.55 -3.81
CA LYS A 65 1.78 -0.66 -4.42
C LYS A 65 2.51 0.56 -4.96
N GLY A 66 2.42 0.81 -6.26
CA GLY A 66 3.11 1.91 -6.94
C GLY A 66 2.15 2.80 -7.70
N GLY A 67 2.51 4.06 -7.84
CA GLY A 67 1.77 5.07 -8.59
C GLY A 67 2.59 6.34 -8.78
N ARG A 68 1.97 7.39 -9.31
CA ARG A 68 2.58 8.73 -9.31
C ARG A 68 2.51 9.33 -7.91
N PRO A 69 3.45 10.21 -7.49
CA PRO A 69 3.28 10.97 -6.26
C PRO A 69 1.89 11.62 -6.20
N GLY A 70 1.23 11.52 -5.04
CA GLY A 70 -0.17 11.88 -4.83
C GLY A 70 -1.17 10.74 -5.05
N PHE A 71 -0.73 9.54 -5.45
CA PHE A 71 -1.62 8.37 -5.59
C PHE A 71 -2.13 7.85 -4.24
N VAL A 72 -1.42 8.09 -3.14
CA VAL A 72 -1.95 7.96 -1.79
C VAL A 72 -2.27 9.36 -1.30
N ARG A 73 -3.47 9.57 -0.78
CA ARG A 73 -3.94 10.85 -0.21
C ARG A 73 -4.35 10.65 1.23
N VAL A 74 -3.91 11.52 2.13
CA VAL A 74 -4.55 11.58 3.46
C VAL A 74 -5.82 12.41 3.26
N ILE A 75 -7.00 11.89 3.60
CA ILE A 75 -8.27 12.55 3.27
C ILE A 75 -8.91 13.24 4.48
N ASP A 76 -8.52 12.84 5.68
CA ASP A 76 -8.90 13.48 6.94
C ASP A 76 -7.82 13.20 8.02
N PRO A 77 -7.96 13.67 9.27
CA PRO A 77 -6.93 13.46 10.30
C PRO A 77 -6.57 11.99 10.59
N ARG A 78 -7.42 11.02 10.25
CA ARG A 78 -7.21 9.58 10.55
C ARG A 78 -7.28 8.68 9.32
N THR A 79 -7.79 9.16 8.20
CA THR A 79 -8.01 8.31 7.03
C THR A 79 -7.08 8.70 5.89
N LEU A 80 -6.49 7.70 5.25
CA LEU A 80 -5.89 7.84 3.93
C LEU A 80 -6.64 7.00 2.90
N ALA A 81 -6.46 7.30 1.62
CA ALA A 81 -7.04 6.57 0.51
C ALA A 81 -6.01 6.37 -0.60
N PHE A 82 -6.11 5.25 -1.32
CA PHE A 82 -5.32 4.96 -2.51
C PHE A 82 -6.13 4.15 -3.53
N PRO A 83 -5.85 4.29 -4.83
CA PRO A 83 -6.55 3.54 -5.86
C PRO A 83 -6.01 2.11 -6.01
N SER A 84 -6.90 1.19 -6.38
CA SER A 84 -6.53 -0.07 -7.02
C SER A 84 -6.61 0.10 -8.52
N TYR A 85 -5.49 -0.08 -9.20
CA TYR A 85 -5.41 -0.09 -10.67
C TYR A 85 -5.63 -1.50 -11.22
N ASP A 86 -5.81 -1.60 -12.54
CA ASP A 86 -5.77 -2.89 -13.24
C ASP A 86 -4.45 -3.62 -12.96
N GLY A 87 -4.54 -4.92 -12.71
CA GLY A 87 -3.43 -5.74 -12.25
C GLY A 87 -3.41 -7.12 -12.88
N ASN A 88 -2.90 -8.10 -12.12
CA ASN A 88 -2.79 -9.50 -12.55
C ASN A 88 -4.05 -10.34 -12.25
N GLY A 89 -5.14 -9.71 -11.79
CA GLY A 89 -6.41 -10.39 -11.48
C GLY A 89 -6.38 -11.29 -10.23
N MET A 90 -5.28 -11.40 -9.49
CA MET A 90 -5.23 -12.26 -8.31
C MET A 90 -5.99 -11.70 -7.10
N PHE A 91 -6.24 -10.37 -7.08
CA PHE A 91 -6.94 -9.65 -6.00
C PHE A 91 -6.48 -9.96 -4.58
N LYS A 92 -5.24 -10.44 -4.37
CA LYS A 92 -4.75 -10.92 -3.07
C LYS A 92 -4.97 -9.90 -1.94
N SER A 93 -4.48 -8.67 -2.09
CA SER A 93 -4.66 -7.66 -1.04
C SER A 93 -6.12 -7.29 -0.82
N LEU A 94 -6.90 -7.09 -1.89
CA LEU A 94 -8.29 -6.62 -1.80
C LEU A 94 -9.21 -7.71 -1.26
N GLY A 95 -9.07 -8.94 -1.74
CA GLY A 95 -9.78 -10.11 -1.23
C GLY A 95 -9.49 -10.36 0.24
N ASN A 96 -8.23 -10.22 0.67
CA ASN A 96 -7.87 -10.27 2.08
C ASN A 96 -8.60 -9.19 2.88
N ILE A 97 -8.62 -7.93 2.40
CA ILE A 97 -9.32 -6.82 3.08
C ILE A 97 -10.81 -7.10 3.27
N LEU A 98 -11.47 -7.74 2.30
CA LEU A 98 -12.90 -8.07 2.38
C LEU A 98 -13.23 -9.05 3.52
N VAL A 99 -12.32 -9.96 3.85
CA VAL A 99 -12.52 -10.97 4.92
C VAL A 99 -11.79 -10.62 6.23
N ASN A 100 -10.77 -9.77 6.15
CA ASN A 100 -9.94 -9.31 7.25
C ASN A 100 -9.47 -7.87 6.97
N PRO A 101 -10.10 -6.86 7.60
CA PRO A 101 -9.83 -5.46 7.28
C PRO A 101 -8.51 -4.94 7.85
N HIS A 102 -7.76 -5.73 8.63
CA HIS A 102 -6.55 -5.26 9.28
C HIS A 102 -5.39 -5.18 8.29
N VAL A 103 -4.82 -3.98 8.14
CA VAL A 103 -3.70 -3.72 7.23
C VAL A 103 -2.53 -3.08 7.95
N GLY A 104 -1.33 -3.39 7.46
CA GLY A 104 -0.10 -2.69 7.79
C GLY A 104 0.49 -2.04 6.55
N MET A 105 0.82 -0.77 6.62
CA MET A 105 1.41 -0.03 5.51
C MET A 105 2.81 0.44 5.89
N LEU A 106 3.74 0.39 4.94
CA LEU A 106 5.11 0.83 5.11
C LEU A 106 5.51 1.78 3.98
N PHE A 107 5.72 3.04 4.34
CA PHE A 107 6.23 4.10 3.48
C PHE A 107 7.71 4.32 3.77
N ILE A 108 8.53 4.41 2.73
CA ILE A 108 9.98 4.59 2.87
C ILE A 108 10.46 5.72 1.97
N ASP A 109 11.38 6.52 2.50
CA ASP A 109 12.28 7.38 1.74
C ASP A 109 13.61 6.65 1.59
N PHE A 110 13.97 6.33 0.35
CA PHE A 110 15.25 5.72 0.05
C PHE A 110 16.33 6.75 -0.28
N GLU A 111 15.99 8.00 -0.61
CA GLU A 111 16.99 9.03 -0.90
C GLU A 111 17.44 9.72 0.37
N ARG A 112 16.48 10.00 1.27
CA ARG A 112 16.70 10.56 2.61
C ARG A 112 16.18 9.56 3.65
N PRO A 113 16.95 8.51 3.97
CA PRO A 113 16.51 7.38 4.79
C PRO A 113 15.55 7.74 5.92
N ARG A 114 14.28 7.44 5.70
CA ARG A 114 13.16 7.62 6.64
C ARG A 114 12.13 6.57 6.34
N ARG A 115 11.37 6.15 7.35
CA ARG A 115 10.17 5.33 7.15
C ARG A 115 9.05 5.71 8.09
N LEU A 116 7.83 5.49 7.63
CA LEU A 116 6.60 5.66 8.38
C LEU A 116 5.76 4.40 8.24
N ARG A 117 5.24 3.91 9.36
CA ARG A 117 4.26 2.81 9.37
C ARG A 117 2.89 3.35 9.71
N VAL A 118 1.89 2.79 9.05
CA VAL A 118 0.48 3.06 9.31
C VAL A 118 -0.22 1.72 9.42
N ASN A 119 -0.71 1.41 10.61
CA ASN A 119 -1.57 0.26 10.83
C ASN A 119 -3.01 0.75 10.98
N GLY A 120 -3.95 0.04 10.37
CA GLY A 120 -5.33 0.51 10.32
C GLY A 120 -6.32 -0.56 9.90
N ARG A 121 -7.56 -0.12 9.71
CA ARG A 121 -8.64 -0.90 9.10
C ARG A 121 -8.92 -0.37 7.71
N ALA A 122 -8.92 -1.25 6.73
CA ALA A 122 -9.17 -0.92 5.35
C ALA A 122 -10.58 -1.29 4.90
N THR A 123 -11.12 -0.52 3.96
CA THR A 123 -12.33 -0.84 3.21
C THR A 123 -12.07 -0.69 1.72
N VAL A 124 -12.70 -1.55 0.91
CA VAL A 124 -12.66 -1.48 -0.56
C VAL A 124 -13.99 -0.90 -1.03
N CYS A 125 -13.93 0.13 -1.87
CA CYS A 125 -15.08 0.87 -2.37
C CYS A 125 -15.06 0.91 -3.90
N ASP A 126 -16.16 0.51 -4.54
CA ASP A 126 -16.35 0.52 -6.00
C ASP A 126 -17.16 1.74 -6.50
N ASP A 127 -17.70 2.54 -5.58
CA ASP A 127 -18.49 3.75 -5.85
C ASP A 127 -17.97 4.99 -5.12
N ASP A 128 -16.68 5.00 -4.75
CA ASP A 128 -16.06 6.10 -4.01
C ASP A 128 -15.94 7.38 -4.87
N PRO A 129 -16.29 8.57 -4.35
CA PRO A 129 -16.11 9.83 -5.08
C PRO A 129 -14.67 10.07 -5.57
N LEU A 130 -13.65 9.55 -4.87
CA LEU A 130 -12.25 9.68 -5.27
C LEU A 130 -11.90 8.91 -6.55
N LEU A 131 -12.76 8.00 -7.04
CA LEU A 131 -12.55 7.34 -8.33
C LEU A 131 -12.39 8.35 -9.46
N ALA A 132 -13.15 9.44 -9.43
CA ALA A 132 -13.09 10.49 -10.44
C ALA A 132 -11.73 11.23 -10.44
N ASP A 133 -11.03 11.23 -9.32
CA ASP A 133 -9.76 11.94 -9.15
C ASP A 133 -8.53 11.07 -9.47
N PHE A 134 -8.69 9.75 -9.52
CA PHE A 134 -7.61 8.80 -9.77
C PHE A 134 -7.76 8.17 -11.15
N VAL A 135 -7.05 8.72 -12.14
CA VAL A 135 -6.99 8.17 -13.49
C VAL A 135 -6.65 6.66 -13.45
N GLY A 136 -7.47 5.84 -14.11
CA GLY A 136 -7.27 4.40 -14.22
C GLY A 136 -7.61 3.58 -12.97
N ALA A 137 -8.13 4.19 -11.90
CA ALA A 137 -8.61 3.46 -10.72
C ALA A 137 -9.85 2.61 -11.06
N GLN A 138 -9.82 1.35 -10.64
CA GLN A 138 -10.97 0.45 -10.67
C GLN A 138 -11.74 0.48 -9.35
N LEU A 139 -11.03 0.66 -8.24
CA LEU A 139 -11.57 0.66 -6.88
C LEU A 139 -10.76 1.66 -6.04
N ILE A 140 -11.33 2.15 -4.93
CA ILE A 140 -10.62 2.91 -3.91
C ILE A 140 -10.50 2.08 -2.65
N VAL A 141 -9.32 2.09 -2.04
CA VAL A 141 -9.10 1.54 -0.71
C VAL A 141 -8.96 2.71 0.26
N ARG A 142 -9.85 2.79 1.25
CA ARG A 142 -9.70 3.70 2.39
C ARG A 142 -9.08 2.96 3.56
N VAL A 143 -8.21 3.60 4.31
CA VAL A 143 -7.58 3.06 5.51
C VAL A 143 -7.74 4.04 6.65
N GLU A 144 -8.54 3.67 7.65
CA GLU A 144 -8.61 4.38 8.92
C GLU A 144 -7.42 3.95 9.78
N ALA A 145 -6.52 4.89 10.07
CA ALA A 145 -5.33 4.68 10.86
C ALA A 145 -5.67 4.55 12.35
N HIS A 146 -5.14 3.50 12.97
CA HIS A 146 -5.20 3.29 14.41
C HIS A 146 -3.84 3.49 15.08
N ALA A 147 -2.75 3.22 14.36
CA ALA A 147 -1.40 3.48 14.83
C ALA A 147 -0.52 3.98 13.69
N ILE A 148 -0.03 5.20 13.84
CA ILE A 148 0.96 5.83 12.97
C ILE A 148 2.23 5.98 13.79
N PHE A 149 3.34 5.46 13.27
CA PHE A 149 4.60 5.51 14.00
C PHE A 149 5.81 5.42 13.05
N PRO A 150 6.86 6.20 13.31
CA PRO A 150 8.13 6.06 12.61
C PRO A 150 8.94 4.87 13.19
N ASN A 151 9.99 4.49 12.48
CA ASN A 151 11.05 3.65 13.05
C ASN A 151 12.43 4.20 12.64
N CYS A 152 13.45 3.87 13.43
CA CYS A 152 14.83 4.30 13.23
C CYS A 152 15.36 4.01 11.81
N PRO A 153 15.82 4.99 11.02
CA PRO A 153 16.17 4.81 9.60
C PRO A 153 17.36 3.87 9.33
N ARG A 154 18.01 3.36 10.39
CA ARG A 154 19.04 2.34 10.32
C ARG A 154 18.65 1.21 9.37
N TYR A 155 19.60 0.81 8.52
CA TYR A 155 19.50 -0.24 7.49
C TYR A 155 18.61 0.06 6.28
N VAL A 156 18.02 1.25 6.16
CA VAL A 156 17.40 1.68 4.90
C VAL A 156 18.53 2.00 3.92
N HIS A 157 18.61 1.25 2.82
CA HIS A 157 19.58 1.49 1.76
C HIS A 157 19.26 2.79 1.02
N THR A 158 20.30 3.52 0.63
CA THR A 158 20.15 4.66 -0.27
C THR A 158 19.83 4.15 -1.68
N MET A 159 18.69 4.55 -2.23
CA MET A 159 18.28 4.22 -3.59
C MET A 159 17.60 5.42 -4.24
N GLN A 160 17.66 5.50 -5.57
CA GLN A 160 17.03 6.54 -6.35
C GLN A 160 16.05 5.92 -7.34
N VAL A 161 14.90 6.56 -7.51
CA VAL A 161 13.99 6.22 -8.62
C VAL A 161 14.54 6.90 -9.87
N LEU A 162 14.98 6.10 -10.85
CA LEU A 162 15.53 6.63 -12.10
C LEU A 162 14.43 7.23 -12.98
N GLU A 163 13.29 6.53 -13.07
CA GLU A 163 12.12 6.96 -13.81
C GLU A 163 10.84 6.41 -13.16
N PRO A 164 9.70 7.11 -13.28
CA PRO A 164 8.42 6.56 -12.89
C PRO A 164 8.06 5.33 -13.74
N SER A 165 7.36 4.37 -13.15
CA SER A 165 6.91 3.20 -13.90
C SER A 165 6.03 3.63 -15.10
N PRO A 166 6.30 3.12 -16.32
CA PRO A 166 5.45 3.40 -17.48
C PRO A 166 4.05 2.80 -17.32
N HIS A 167 3.84 1.86 -16.39
CA HIS A 167 2.54 1.28 -16.11
C HIS A 167 1.71 2.08 -15.10
N ALA A 168 2.28 3.10 -14.45
CA ALA A 168 1.53 3.94 -13.51
C ALA A 168 0.58 4.88 -14.28
N PRO A 169 -0.74 4.77 -14.09
CA PRO A 169 -1.70 5.65 -14.77
C PRO A 169 -1.50 7.12 -14.41
N CYS A 170 -1.67 8.00 -15.39
CA CYS A 170 -1.77 9.44 -15.17
C CYS A 170 -2.49 10.11 -16.35
N GLU A 171 -2.91 11.37 -16.16
CA GLU A 171 -3.58 12.14 -17.21
C GLU A 171 -2.72 12.21 -18.49
N GLY A 172 -3.37 12.05 -19.64
CA GLY A 172 -2.71 12.03 -20.95
C GLY A 172 -1.82 10.81 -21.24
N HIS A 173 -1.75 9.82 -20.34
CA HIS A 173 -0.92 8.63 -20.49
C HIS A 173 -1.76 7.36 -20.44
N THR A 174 -1.69 6.54 -21.49
CA THR A 174 -2.27 5.20 -21.49
C THR A 174 -1.18 4.19 -21.14
N PRO A 175 -1.27 3.49 -19.99
CA PRO A 175 -0.30 2.47 -19.63
C PRO A 175 -0.15 1.41 -20.74
N PRO A 176 1.10 1.00 -21.09
CA PRO A 176 1.30 -0.07 -22.04
C PRO A 176 0.80 -1.39 -21.46
N ILE A 177 0.29 -2.25 -22.34
CA ILE A 177 -0.11 -3.63 -22.00
C ILE A 177 1.11 -4.37 -21.42
N PRO A 178 1.01 -4.97 -20.22
CA PRO A 178 2.10 -5.78 -19.65
C PRO A 178 2.45 -6.99 -20.53
N ASP A 179 3.75 -7.19 -20.78
CA ASP A 179 4.24 -8.26 -21.68
C ASP A 179 3.77 -9.66 -21.28
N TRP A 180 3.64 -9.93 -19.98
CA TRP A 180 3.20 -11.23 -19.51
C TRP A 180 1.79 -11.59 -20.00
N LYS A 181 0.88 -10.61 -20.15
CA LYS A 181 -0.47 -10.84 -20.68
C LYS A 181 -0.44 -11.31 -22.15
N ARG A 182 0.64 -11.02 -22.88
CA ARG A 182 0.82 -11.42 -24.29
C ARG A 182 1.39 -12.82 -24.46
N ARG A 183 1.87 -13.46 -23.38
CA ARG A 183 2.44 -14.80 -23.46
C ARG A 183 1.33 -15.82 -23.79
N PRO A 184 1.59 -16.81 -24.66
CA PRO A 184 0.57 -17.77 -25.12
C PRO A 184 -0.23 -18.43 -24.00
N GLU A 185 0.43 -18.77 -22.90
CA GLU A 185 -0.15 -19.44 -21.73
C GLU A 185 -1.19 -18.60 -20.98
N PHE A 186 -1.21 -17.28 -21.15
CA PHE A 186 -2.17 -16.39 -20.46
C PHE A 186 -3.23 -15.82 -21.41
N ARG A 187 -2.96 -15.77 -22.71
CA ARG A 187 -3.77 -15.05 -23.69
C ARG A 187 -5.23 -15.52 -23.76
N GLU A 188 -5.45 -16.83 -23.66
CA GLU A 188 -6.79 -17.43 -23.77
C GLU A 188 -7.63 -17.29 -22.49
N VAL A 189 -6.99 -16.96 -21.36
CA VAL A 189 -7.64 -16.82 -20.05
C VAL A 189 -7.75 -15.36 -19.60
N LEU A 190 -7.47 -14.41 -20.50
CA LEU A 190 -7.63 -12.99 -20.21
C LEU A 190 -9.12 -12.61 -20.08
N PRO A 191 -9.45 -11.58 -19.28
CA PRO A 191 -10.80 -11.05 -19.21
C PRO A 191 -11.35 -10.63 -20.57
N ALA A 192 -12.67 -10.73 -20.73
CA ALA A 192 -13.34 -10.20 -21.90
C ALA A 192 -13.05 -8.70 -22.07
N GLY A 193 -12.61 -8.29 -23.26
CA GLY A 193 -12.25 -6.90 -23.54
C GLY A 193 -10.87 -6.47 -23.04
N ASP A 194 -10.05 -7.38 -22.50
CA ASP A 194 -8.65 -7.06 -22.17
C ASP A 194 -7.90 -6.69 -23.46
N PRO A 195 -7.21 -5.53 -23.49
CA PRO A 195 -6.55 -5.04 -24.71
C PRO A 195 -5.41 -5.95 -25.18
N ALA A 196 -4.91 -6.88 -24.35
CA ALA A 196 -3.94 -7.89 -24.75
C ALA A 196 -4.56 -9.07 -25.52
N ALA A 197 -5.87 -9.27 -25.45
CA ALA A 197 -6.57 -10.34 -26.17
C ALA A 197 -6.67 -10.05 -27.66
N THR A 198 -6.83 -8.78 -28.04
CA THR A 198 -6.89 -8.32 -29.43
C THR A 198 -5.51 -8.46 -30.09
N PRO A 199 -5.39 -9.09 -31.29
CA PRO A 199 -4.14 -9.06 -32.05
C PRO A 199 -3.70 -7.61 -32.26
N PRO A 200 -2.38 -7.30 -32.23
CA PRO A 200 -1.92 -6.00 -32.69
C PRO A 200 -2.49 -5.78 -34.10
N ALA A 201 -3.04 -4.61 -34.37
CA ALA A 201 -3.39 -4.24 -35.73
C ALA A 201 -2.12 -4.40 -36.59
N ASP A 202 -2.23 -5.07 -37.74
CA ASP A 202 -1.13 -5.20 -38.69
C ASP A 202 -0.57 -3.80 -38.93
N GLN A 203 0.66 -3.56 -38.46
CA GLN A 203 1.44 -2.40 -38.88
C GLN A 203 1.93 -2.73 -40.29
N GLY A 204 1.07 -2.45 -41.27
CA GLY A 204 1.42 -2.47 -42.69
C GLY A 204 2.46 -1.41 -43.05
#